data_AF-A0A8H9L8D6-F1
#
_entry.id   AF-A0A8H9L8D6-F1
#
_cell.length_a   1.000
_cell.length_b   1.000
_cell.length_c   1.000
_cell.angle_alpha   90.00
_cell.angle_beta   90.00
_cell.angle_gamma   90.00
#
_symmetry.space_group_name_H-M   'P 1'
#
loop_
_entity.id
_entity.type
_entity.pdbx_description
1 polymer ?
#
loop_
_entity_poly.entity_id
_entity_poly.type
_entity_poly.pdbx_seq_one_letter_code
_entity_poly.pdbx_strand_id
1 'polypeptide(L)' 'MTRTRRRCPRCRTELDEGPILYRCAHCERAVYAADVDLDYTPVPAAR' A
#
# COMPACT_ATOMS: atom_id res chain seq x y z
N MET A 1 0.05 5.72 -14.71
CA MET A 1 0.58 5.12 -13.47
C MET A 1 -0.56 4.98 -12.49
N THR A 2 -1.19 3.80 -12.44
CA THR A 2 -2.33 3.54 -11.54
C THR A 2 -1.78 3.43 -10.11
N ARG A 3 -1.99 4.47 -9.29
CA ARG A 3 -1.59 4.44 -7.87
C ARG A 3 -2.45 3.41 -7.15
N THR A 4 -1.88 2.26 -6.84
CA THR A 4 -2.50 1.25 -5.98
C THR A 4 -2.75 1.91 -4.62
N ARG A 5 -4.01 2.21 -4.31
CA ARG A 5 -4.41 2.83 -3.03
C ARG A 5 -4.22 1.81 -1.92
N ARG A 6 -3.12 1.96 -1.17
CA ARG A 6 -2.74 1.07 -0.06
C ARG A 6 -3.62 1.37 1.15
N ARG A 7 -4.13 0.33 1.80
CA ARG A 7 -5.06 0.45 2.94
C ARG A 7 -4.46 -0.18 4.18
N CYS A 8 -4.73 0.42 5.33
CA CYS A 8 -4.29 -0.12 6.62
C CYS A 8 -4.95 -1.49 6.86
N PRO A 9 -4.21 -2.55 7.22
CA PRO A 9 -4.77 -3.88 7.45
C PRO A 9 -5.75 -3.92 8.63
N ARG A 10 -5.70 -2.93 9.54
CA ARG A 10 -6.53 -2.91 10.76
C ARG A 10 -7.78 -2.05 10.63
N CYS A 11 -7.65 -0.83 10.10
CA CYS A 11 -8.77 0.13 10.00
C CYS A 11 -9.22 0.40 8.56
N ARG A 12 -8.54 -0.17 7.56
CA ARG A 12 -8.78 0.03 6.11
C ARG A 12 -8.71 1.49 5.62
N THR A 13 -8.32 2.43 6.48
CA THR A 13 -7.97 3.81 6.12
C THR A 13 -6.89 3.81 5.04
N GLU A 14 -6.99 4.75 4.09
CA GLU A 14 -5.93 4.98 3.12
C GLU A 14 -4.64 5.37 3.84
N LEU A 15 -3.54 4.75 3.41
CA LEU A 15 -2.22 4.96 3.96
C LEU A 15 -1.50 6.06 3.16
N ASP A 16 -0.86 7.00 3.86
CA ASP A 16 -0.06 8.06 3.26
C ASP A 16 1.20 7.50 2.60
N GLU A 17 1.51 7.94 1.38
CA GLU A 17 2.59 7.36 0.56
C GLU A 17 3.99 7.50 1.17
N GLY A 18 4.70 6.36 1.28
CA GLY A 18 6.11 6.28 1.63
C GLY A 18 6.79 5.10 0.90
N PRO A 19 8.11 5.16 0.64
CA PRO A 19 8.79 4.14 -0.16
C PRO A 19 8.98 2.81 0.58
N ILE A 20 9.02 2.84 1.91
CA ILE A 20 9.37 1.67 2.75
C ILE A 20 8.29 1.44 3.80
N LEU A 21 7.72 2.53 4.33
CA LEU A 21 6.88 2.50 5.52
C LEU A 21 5.76 3.53 5.34
N TYR A 22 4.54 3.06 5.54
CA TYR A 22 3.31 3.82 5.47
C TYR A 22 2.83 4.16 6.87
N ARG A 23 2.31 5.36 7.07
CA ARG A 23 1.70 5.72 8.35
C ARG A 23 0.19 5.88 8.16
N CYS A 24 -0.57 5.25 9.04
CA CYS A 24 -2.02 5.40 9.05
C CYS A 24 -2.41 6.65 9.85
N ALA A 25 -3.08 7.63 9.24
CA ALA A 25 -3.53 8.83 9.94
C ALA A 25 -4.58 8.55 11.04
N HIS A 26 -5.32 7.44 10.95
CA HIS A 26 -6.34 7.08 11.93
C HIS A 26 -5.77 6.24 13.09
N CYS A 27 -4.99 5.23 12.75
CA CYS A 27 -4.49 4.25 13.71
C CYS A 27 -3.09 4.60 14.23
N GLU A 28 -2.47 5.66 13.68
CA GLU A 28 -1.08 6.13 13.88
C GLU A 28 0.00 5.07 13.67
N ARG A 29 -0.41 3.91 13.16
CA ARG A 29 0.41 2.71 13.02
C ARG A 29 1.29 2.82 11.78
N ALA A 30 2.55 2.46 11.98
CA ALA A 30 3.48 2.14 10.92
C ALA A 30 3.11 0.80 10.28
N VAL A 31 3.00 0.78 8.95
CA VAL A 31 2.76 -0.42 8.15
C VAL A 31 3.87 -0.50 7.11
N TYR A 32 4.62 -1.59 7.07
CA TYR A 32 5.67 -1.76 6.07
C TYR A 32 5.07 -1.99 4.69
N ALA A 33 5.79 -1.53 3.67
CA ALA A 33 5.35 -1.73 2.30
C ALA A 33 5.30 -3.19 1.86
N ALA A 34 6.04 -4.07 2.54
CA ALA A 34 5.98 -5.51 2.35
C ALA A 34 4.76 -6.17 3.02
N ASP A 35 4.20 -5.56 4.08
CA ASP A 35 3.01 -6.06 4.80
C ASP A 35 1.70 -5.63 4.14
N VAL A 36 1.74 -4.60 3.29
CA VAL A 36 0.59 -4.27 2.45
C VAL A 36 0.63 -5.25 1.28
N ASP A 37 -0.27 -6.24 1.29
CA ASP A 37 -0.49 -7.18 0.18
C ASP A 37 -0.56 -6.39 -1.14
N LEU A 38 0.57 -6.37 -1.84
CA LEU A 38 0.65 -5.97 -3.21
C LEU A 38 0.35 -7.26 -3.95
N ASP A 39 -0.89 -7.42 -4.40
CA ASP A 39 -1.17 -8.29 -5.54
C ASP A 39 -0.30 -7.77 -6.68
N TYR A 40 0.91 -8.34 -6.79
CA TYR A 40 1.81 -8.07 -7.90
C TYR A 40 1.13 -8.67 -9.12
N THR A 41 0.40 -7.82 -9.83
CA THR A 41 -0.13 -8.13 -11.15
C THR A 41 0.94 -7.73 -12.14
N PRO A 42 1.75 -8.67 -12.66
CA PRO A 42 2.65 -8.35 -13.75
C PRO A 42 1.79 -7.83 -14.89
N VAL A 43 2.00 -6.57 -15.28
CA VAL A 43 1.45 -6.07 -16.54
C VAL A 43 2.04 -6.97 -17.61
N PRO A 44 1.24 -7.74 -18.37
CA PRO A 44 1.78 -8.57 -19.43
C PRO A 44 2.51 -7.64 -20.39
N ALA A 45 3.81 -7.88 -20.57
CA ALA A 45 4.61 -7.15 -21.53
C ALA A 45 3.94 -7.34 -22.91
N ALA A 46 3.29 -6.29 -23.40
CA ALA A 46 2.76 -6.29 -24.76
C ALA A 46 3.95 -6.47 -25.70
N ARG A 47 3.97 -7.61 -26.39
CA ARG A 47 4.93 -7.97 -27.43
C ARG A 47 4.77 -7.10 -28.65
#